data_AF-A0A9Q1CNG0-F1
#
_entry.id   AF-A0A9Q1CNG0-F1
#
_cell.length_a   1.000
_cell.length_b   1.000
_cell.length_c   1.000
_cell.angle_alpha   90.00
_cell.angle_beta   90.00
_cell.angle_gamma   90.00
#
_symmetry.space_group_name_H-M   'P 1'
#
loop_
_entity.id
_entity.type
_entity.pdbx_description
1 polymer ?
#
loop_
_entity_poly.entity_id
_entity_poly.type
_entity_poly.pdbx_seq_one_letter_code
_entity_poly.pdbx_strand_id
1 'polypeptide(L)'
;MNGETQALVEPCERFMKKHSVMVAKSVVNPQGGVVPVRMINLESTPITVYKGTTAAQCEPVEEVVSEGLTESKSSAAEKKEDSGLPEHIDPLFQSSVSSLDKGQRTQVVDLLRKYQSIFAASKEDLGRTGIVKHKITVKEVRPIKQNARRLPLNKREEASKEVSDMLNRGIIEPSSSPWASRGFSEKEGWVHPILYRLSSVK
;
A
#
# COMPACT_ATOMS: atom_id res chain seq x y z
N MET A 1 -20.23 -12.59 25.39
CA MET A 1 -19.61 -12.23 24.10
C MET A 1 -18.18 -11.83 24.40
N ASN A 2 -17.26 -12.78 24.37
CA ASN A 2 -15.86 -12.54 24.72
C ASN A 2 -15.17 -12.00 23.47
N GLY A 3 -14.91 -10.69 23.44
CA GLY A 3 -14.14 -10.07 22.37
C GLY A 3 -12.70 -10.57 22.44
N GLU A 4 -12.30 -11.40 21.49
CA GLU A 4 -10.90 -11.77 21.31
C GLU A 4 -10.14 -10.52 20.86
N THR A 5 -9.40 -9.89 21.77
CA THR A 5 -8.55 -8.74 21.43
C THR A 5 -7.39 -9.22 20.57
N GLN A 6 -7.48 -8.99 19.26
CA GLN A 6 -6.38 -9.27 18.34
C GLN A 6 -5.34 -8.16 18.45
N ALA A 7 -4.09 -8.47 18.14
CA ALA A 7 -2.98 -7.53 18.19
C ALA A 7 -2.10 -7.67 16.94
N LEU A 8 -1.50 -6.57 16.51
CA LEU A 8 -0.55 -6.51 15.42
C LEU A 8 0.87 -6.52 16.00
N VAL A 9 1.70 -7.44 15.54
CA VAL A 9 3.12 -7.50 15.83
C VAL A 9 3.89 -6.79 14.72
N GLU A 10 4.53 -5.68 15.05
CA GLU A 10 5.36 -4.91 14.14
C GLU A 10 6.86 -5.07 14.45
N PRO A 11 7.67 -5.54 13.49
CA PRO A 11 9.11 -5.69 13.66
C PRO A 11 9.83 -4.40 14.05
N CYS A 12 10.76 -4.47 14.99
CA CYS A 12 11.63 -3.33 15.28
C CYS A 12 12.77 -3.25 14.25
N GLU A 13 12.78 -2.21 13.41
CA GLU A 13 13.84 -2.05 12.38
C GLU A 13 15.25 -2.05 12.96
N ARG A 14 15.44 -1.40 14.12
CA ARG A 14 16.77 -1.34 14.78
C ARG A 14 17.27 -2.72 15.16
N PHE A 15 16.37 -3.59 15.64
CA PHE A 15 16.69 -4.97 15.97
C PHE A 15 17.10 -5.75 14.71
N MET A 16 16.29 -5.69 13.65
CA MET A 16 16.56 -6.42 12.41
C MET A 16 17.89 -6.02 11.77
N LYS A 17 18.18 -4.71 11.71
CA LYS A 17 19.44 -4.17 11.18
C LYS A 17 20.65 -4.56 12.02
N LYS A 18 20.52 -4.56 13.36
CA LYS A 18 21.62 -4.87 14.28
C LYS A 18 21.99 -6.36 14.27
N HIS A 19 20.99 -7.22 14.17
CA HIS A 19 21.18 -8.66 14.30
C HIS A 19 21.15 -9.40 12.97
N SER A 20 21.04 -8.73 11.81
CA SER A 20 20.86 -9.39 10.50
C SER A 20 19.77 -10.49 10.51
N VAL A 21 18.68 -10.24 11.25
CA VAL A 21 17.55 -11.16 11.38
C VAL A 21 16.32 -10.49 10.80
N MET A 22 15.53 -11.24 10.04
CA MET A 22 14.20 -10.81 9.60
C MET A 22 13.15 -11.27 10.61
N VAL A 23 12.26 -10.36 11.01
CA VAL A 23 11.14 -10.65 11.91
C VAL A 23 9.85 -10.49 11.12
N ALA A 24 8.94 -11.48 11.18
CA ALA A 24 7.69 -11.42 10.45
C ALA A 24 6.69 -10.46 11.11
N LYS A 25 6.08 -9.58 10.30
CA LYS A 25 4.87 -8.84 10.70
C LYS A 25 3.69 -9.82 10.73
N SER A 26 2.91 -9.81 11.80
CA SER A 26 1.81 -10.77 11.96
C SER A 26 0.67 -10.23 12.84
N VAL A 27 -0.54 -10.69 12.57
CA VAL A 27 -1.69 -10.51 13.47
C VAL A 27 -1.73 -11.72 14.40
N VAL A 28 -1.84 -11.47 15.69
CA VAL A 28 -1.78 -12.50 16.74
C VAL A 28 -2.94 -12.32 17.71
N ASN A 29 -3.32 -13.41 18.37
CA ASN A 29 -4.21 -13.36 19.52
C ASN A 29 -3.37 -13.60 20.78
N PRO A 30 -3.06 -12.55 21.58
CA PRO A 30 -2.21 -12.65 22.77
C PRO A 30 -2.96 -13.34 23.93
N GLN A 31 -3.42 -14.56 23.73
CA GLN A 31 -3.99 -15.38 24.79
C GLN A 31 -2.84 -15.90 25.68
N GLY A 32 -2.86 -15.55 26.97
CA GLY A 32 -1.86 -16.01 27.94
C GLY A 32 -0.56 -15.18 27.99
N GLY A 33 -0.53 -13.99 27.40
CA GLY A 33 0.58 -13.03 27.55
C GLY A 33 1.89 -13.40 26.82
N VAL A 34 1.88 -14.48 26.04
CA VAL A 34 3.01 -14.92 25.21
C VAL A 34 2.61 -14.84 23.75
N VAL A 35 3.42 -14.15 22.95
CA VAL A 35 3.21 -14.00 21.51
C VAL A 35 4.38 -14.67 20.76
N PRO A 36 4.14 -15.74 20.00
CA PRO A 36 5.18 -16.34 19.18
C PRO A 36 5.52 -15.41 18.01
N VAL A 37 6.82 -15.17 17.79
CA VAL A 37 7.32 -14.34 16.70
C VAL A 37 8.16 -15.20 15.77
N ARG A 38 7.86 -15.18 14.46
CA ARG A 38 8.68 -15.89 13.46
C ARG A 38 9.89 -15.03 13.10
N MET A 39 11.06 -15.66 13.12
CA MET A 39 12.34 -15.01 12.83
C MET A 39 13.11 -15.86 11.82
N ILE A 40 13.82 -15.20 10.91
CA ILE A 40 14.72 -15.82 9.95
C ILE A 40 16.10 -15.22 10.14
N ASN A 41 17.09 -16.08 10.36
CA ASN A 41 18.49 -15.72 10.26
C ASN A 41 18.85 -15.53 8.78
N LEU A 42 19.34 -14.36 8.41
CA LEU A 42 19.76 -14.06 7.03
C LEU A 42 21.23 -14.42 6.78
N GLU A 43 21.98 -14.73 7.84
CA GLU A 43 23.38 -15.10 7.76
C GLU A 43 23.57 -16.61 7.80
N SER A 44 24.67 -17.09 7.21
CA SER A 44 25.11 -18.49 7.31
C SER A 44 25.75 -18.83 8.65
N THR A 45 25.89 -17.84 9.55
CA THR A 45 26.49 -18.00 10.87
C THR A 45 25.43 -17.93 11.97
N PRO A 46 25.61 -18.65 13.11
CA PRO A 46 24.68 -18.57 14.23
C PRO A 46 24.61 -17.17 14.84
N ILE A 47 23.38 -16.69 15.09
CA ILE A 47 23.13 -15.38 15.71
C ILE A 47 22.58 -15.56 17.11
N THR A 48 23.16 -14.86 18.09
CA THR A 48 22.72 -14.90 19.49
C THR A 48 21.77 -13.75 19.80
N VAL A 49 20.56 -14.06 20.27
CA VAL A 49 19.57 -13.09 20.75
C VAL A 49 19.37 -13.30 22.25
N TYR A 50 19.69 -12.29 23.04
CA TYR A 50 19.59 -12.37 24.50
C TYR A 50 18.16 -12.12 24.98
N LYS A 51 17.76 -12.79 26.08
CA LYS A 51 16.49 -12.54 26.77
C LYS A 51 16.38 -11.05 27.14
N GLY A 52 15.21 -10.45 26.90
CA GLY A 52 14.96 -9.03 27.13
C GLY A 52 15.29 -8.12 25.94
N THR A 53 15.85 -8.68 24.86
CA THR A 53 16.02 -7.93 23.61
C THR A 53 14.66 -7.71 22.94
N THR A 54 14.33 -6.45 22.63
CA THR A 54 13.08 -6.08 21.98
C THR A 54 13.16 -6.36 20.47
N ALA A 55 12.47 -7.40 20.00
CA ALA A 55 12.45 -7.78 18.58
C ALA A 55 11.30 -7.13 17.79
N ALA A 56 10.17 -6.84 18.43
CA ALA A 56 8.97 -6.29 17.83
C ALA A 56 8.14 -5.49 18.86
N GLN A 57 7.26 -4.64 18.37
CA GLN A 57 6.19 -4.00 19.14
C GLN A 57 4.88 -4.73 18.89
N CYS A 58 3.99 -4.72 19.88
CA CYS A 58 2.68 -5.37 19.78
C CYS A 58 1.60 -4.37 20.19
N GLU A 59 0.68 -4.08 19.28
CA GLU A 59 -0.40 -3.10 19.49
C GLU A 59 -1.77 -3.77 19.30
N PRO A 60 -2.77 -3.50 20.15
CA PRO A 60 -4.10 -4.05 19.98
C PRO A 60 -4.77 -3.50 18.72
N VAL A 61 -5.58 -4.33 18.06
CA VAL A 61 -6.30 -3.99 16.84
C VAL A 61 -7.81 -4.04 17.10
N GLU A 62 -8.51 -2.95 16.78
CA GLU A 62 -9.95 -2.81 17.03
C GLU A 62 -10.83 -3.51 15.98
N GLU A 63 -10.31 -3.74 14.77
CA GLU A 63 -11.04 -4.39 13.69
C GLU A 63 -10.08 -5.20 12.81
N VAL A 64 -10.31 -6.51 12.74
CA VAL A 64 -9.59 -7.39 11.80
C VAL A 64 -10.57 -7.86 10.75
N VAL A 65 -10.41 -7.34 9.54
CA VAL A 65 -11.16 -7.81 8.38
C VAL A 65 -10.53 -9.12 7.94
N SER A 66 -11.03 -10.22 8.49
CA SER A 66 -10.81 -11.53 7.86
C SER A 66 -11.61 -11.54 6.57
N GLU A 67 -10.95 -11.34 5.43
CA GLU A 67 -11.50 -11.79 4.16
C GLU A 67 -11.61 -13.31 4.25
N GLY A 68 -12.78 -13.78 4.71
CA GLY A 68 -13.15 -15.17 4.56
C GLY A 68 -13.05 -15.50 3.08
N LEU A 69 -12.30 -16.56 2.77
CA LEU A 69 -12.45 -17.29 1.52
C LEU A 69 -13.90 -17.80 1.45
N THR A 70 -14.82 -16.94 1.03
CA THR A 70 -16.14 -17.38 0.59
C THR A 70 -15.90 -18.13 -0.70
N GLU A 71 -15.87 -19.46 -0.60
CA GLU A 71 -16.07 -20.36 -1.72
C GLU A 71 -17.47 -20.10 -2.31
N SER A 72 -17.58 -19.02 -3.08
CA SER A 72 -18.74 -18.76 -3.89
C SER A 72 -18.68 -19.72 -5.08
N LYS A 73 -19.38 -20.85 -4.93
CA LYS A 73 -19.84 -21.67 -6.05
C LYS A 73 -20.78 -20.82 -6.90
N SER A 74 -20.23 -20.00 -7.79
CA SER A 74 -20.98 -19.36 -8.86
C SER A 74 -20.89 -20.22 -10.11
N SER A 75 -22.05 -20.75 -10.47
CA SER A 75 -22.42 -21.50 -11.65
C SER A 75 -21.84 -20.94 -12.97
N ALA A 76 -21.33 -21.89 -13.76
CA ALA A 76 -21.23 -21.94 -15.22
C ALA A 76 -21.63 -20.66 -15.99
N ALA A 77 -20.60 -19.93 -16.44
CA ALA A 77 -20.65 -19.18 -17.68
C ALA A 77 -19.36 -19.48 -18.44
N GLU A 78 -19.50 -20.32 -19.47
CA GLU A 78 -18.45 -20.64 -20.43
C GLU A 78 -17.96 -19.34 -21.09
N LYS A 79 -16.70 -18.98 -20.85
CA LYS A 79 -15.93 -18.11 -21.74
C LYS A 79 -14.59 -18.77 -22.03
N LYS A 80 -14.39 -18.93 -23.33
CA LYS A 80 -13.27 -19.52 -24.06
C LYS A 80 -11.90 -19.26 -23.45
N GLU A 81 -11.12 -20.32 -23.43
CA GLU A 81 -9.67 -20.31 -23.40
C GLU A 81 -9.13 -19.29 -24.41
N ASP A 82 -8.35 -18.34 -23.91
CA ASP A 82 -7.28 -17.77 -24.69
C ASP A 82 -6.01 -17.70 -23.82
N SER A 83 -4.91 -17.91 -24.52
CA SER A 83 -3.57 -18.25 -24.10
C SER A 83 -2.81 -17.11 -23.40
N GLY A 84 -1.97 -17.44 -22.40
CA GLY A 84 -0.97 -16.52 -21.81
C GLY A 84 -1.25 -16.02 -20.39
N LEU A 85 -0.20 -15.62 -19.67
CA LEU A 85 -0.33 -14.72 -18.52
C LEU A 85 -0.58 -13.30 -19.05
N PRO A 86 -1.19 -12.39 -18.27
CA PRO A 86 -1.30 -11.00 -18.66
C PRO A 86 0.08 -10.36 -18.87
N GLU A 87 0.23 -9.55 -19.91
CA GLU A 87 1.52 -8.93 -20.31
C GLU A 87 2.22 -8.17 -19.16
N HIS A 88 1.46 -7.57 -18.25
CA HIS A 88 2.01 -6.81 -17.12
C HIS A 88 2.60 -7.69 -16.01
N ILE A 89 2.26 -8.98 -15.97
CA ILE A 89 2.73 -9.95 -14.96
C ILE A 89 3.87 -10.81 -15.52
N ASP A 90 4.03 -10.88 -16.84
CA ASP A 90 5.11 -11.62 -17.50
C ASP A 90 6.52 -11.28 -16.98
N PRO A 91 6.88 -9.99 -16.73
CA PRO A 91 8.18 -9.66 -16.16
C PRO A 91 8.39 -10.27 -14.75
N LEU A 92 7.33 -10.34 -13.96
CA LEU A 92 7.35 -10.92 -12.62
C LEU A 92 7.46 -12.45 -12.69
N PHE A 93 6.81 -13.08 -13.67
CA PHE A 93 6.97 -14.50 -13.94
C PHE A 93 8.41 -14.84 -14.37
N GLN A 94 8.96 -14.12 -15.35
CA GLN A 94 10.31 -14.39 -15.86
C GLN A 94 11.39 -14.26 -14.78
N SER A 95 11.29 -13.25 -13.93
CA SER A 95 12.22 -13.07 -12.80
C SER A 95 12.11 -14.16 -11.74
N SER A 96 10.91 -14.72 -11.52
CA SER A 96 10.65 -15.71 -10.48
C SER A 96 11.01 -17.16 -10.88
N VAL A 97 11.21 -17.43 -12.18
CA VAL A 97 11.26 -18.79 -12.75
C VAL A 97 12.68 -19.34 -12.96
N SER A 98 13.71 -18.53 -12.76
CA SER A 98 15.12 -18.86 -13.06
C SER A 98 15.65 -20.14 -12.39
N SER A 99 15.12 -20.51 -11.21
CA SER A 99 15.57 -21.66 -10.41
C SER A 99 14.48 -22.72 -10.17
N LEU A 100 13.32 -22.62 -10.83
CA LEU A 100 12.17 -23.50 -10.57
C LEU A 100 12.04 -24.67 -11.54
N ASP A 101 11.61 -25.83 -11.02
CA ASP A 101 11.26 -27.00 -11.82
C ASP A 101 9.94 -26.79 -12.61
N LYS A 102 9.72 -27.59 -13.66
CA LYS A 102 8.51 -27.53 -14.50
C LYS A 102 7.22 -27.58 -13.69
N GLY A 103 7.13 -28.45 -12.67
CA GLY A 103 5.94 -28.54 -11.82
C GLY A 103 5.70 -27.27 -10.98
N GLN A 104 6.77 -26.68 -10.45
CA GLN A 104 6.70 -25.44 -9.67
C GLN A 104 6.35 -24.24 -10.55
N ARG A 105 6.85 -24.20 -11.79
CA ARG A 105 6.50 -23.16 -12.76
C ARG A 105 5.00 -23.11 -13.02
N THR A 106 4.36 -24.26 -13.20
CA THR A 106 2.90 -24.33 -13.37
C THR A 106 2.17 -23.78 -12.15
N GLN A 107 2.60 -24.13 -10.94
CA GLN A 107 1.99 -23.61 -9.70
C GLN A 107 2.12 -22.08 -9.59
N VAL A 108 3.27 -21.52 -10.01
CA VAL A 108 3.47 -20.06 -10.04
C VAL A 108 2.56 -19.40 -11.06
N VAL A 109 2.40 -19.98 -12.26
CA VAL A 109 1.44 -19.45 -13.26
C VAL A 109 0.02 -19.41 -12.70
N ASP A 110 -0.42 -20.49 -12.07
CA ASP A 110 -1.77 -20.57 -11.49
C ASP A 110 -1.96 -19.55 -10.36
N LEU A 111 -0.94 -19.35 -9.52
CA LEU A 111 -0.96 -18.36 -8.45
C LEU A 111 -1.04 -16.93 -9.00
N LEU A 112 -0.20 -16.62 -9.99
CA LEU A 112 -0.17 -15.30 -10.61
C LEU A 112 -1.46 -14.98 -11.35
N ARG A 113 -2.05 -15.98 -12.02
CA ARG A 113 -3.37 -15.83 -12.64
C ARG A 113 -4.46 -15.60 -11.60
N LYS A 114 -4.43 -16.33 -10.48
CA LYS A 114 -5.41 -16.18 -9.39
C LYS A 114 -5.39 -14.77 -8.77
N TYR A 115 -4.21 -14.20 -8.61
CA TYR A 115 -4.02 -12.89 -7.96
C TYR A 115 -3.64 -11.77 -8.95
N GLN A 116 -3.97 -11.94 -10.24
CA GLN A 116 -3.60 -11.00 -11.28
C GLN A 116 -4.08 -9.57 -11.00
N SER A 117 -5.24 -9.42 -10.35
CA SER A 117 -5.85 -8.12 -10.02
C SER A 117 -5.16 -7.36 -8.90
N ILE A 118 -4.22 -7.99 -8.19
CA ILE A 118 -3.45 -7.34 -7.11
C ILE A 118 -2.28 -6.54 -7.69
N PHE A 119 -1.78 -6.96 -8.85
CA PHE A 119 -0.64 -6.30 -9.50
C PHE A 119 -1.13 -5.12 -10.33
N ALA A 120 -0.53 -3.95 -10.11
CA ALA A 120 -0.82 -2.77 -10.91
C ALA A 120 -0.32 -2.99 -12.34
N ALA A 121 -1.21 -2.82 -13.32
CA ALA A 121 -0.85 -2.98 -14.73
C ALA A 121 0.02 -1.83 -15.26
N SER A 122 -0.11 -0.65 -14.67
CA SER A 122 0.69 0.53 -15.00
C SER A 122 0.88 1.41 -13.77
N LYS A 123 1.75 2.43 -13.87
CA LYS A 123 1.90 3.45 -12.83
C LYS A 123 0.63 4.28 -12.60
N GLU A 124 -0.31 4.23 -13.54
CA GLU A 124 -1.55 4.98 -13.51
C GLU A 124 -2.69 4.22 -12.82
N ASP A 125 -2.52 2.90 -12.65
CA ASP A 125 -3.44 1.99 -11.97
C ASP A 125 -3.37 2.17 -10.43
N LEU A 126 -3.86 3.32 -10.00
CA LEU A 126 -3.99 3.65 -8.59
C LEU A 126 -5.23 2.95 -8.04
N GLY A 127 -5.01 1.90 -7.25
CA GLY A 127 -6.08 1.22 -6.53
C GLY A 127 -6.81 2.16 -5.55
N ARG A 128 -8.06 1.84 -5.23
CA ARG A 128 -8.88 2.56 -4.25
C ARG A 128 -9.55 1.59 -3.29
N THR A 129 -9.46 1.86 -1.99
CA THR A 129 -10.24 1.15 -0.97
C THR A 129 -11.47 1.95 -0.58
N GLY A 130 -12.63 1.29 -0.53
CA GLY A 130 -13.88 1.84 -0.01
C GLY A 130 -14.09 1.58 1.48
N ILE A 131 -13.22 0.79 2.12
CA ILE A 131 -13.43 0.23 3.45
C ILE A 131 -13.31 1.30 4.53
N VAL A 132 -12.25 2.13 4.46
CA VAL A 132 -11.98 3.17 5.46
C VAL A 132 -11.79 4.52 4.78
N LYS A 133 -12.42 5.55 5.35
CA LYS A 133 -12.16 6.95 5.00
C LYS A 133 -11.31 7.57 6.09
N HIS A 134 -10.09 7.98 5.75
CA HIS A 134 -9.20 8.64 6.70
C HIS A 134 -9.75 10.02 7.08
N LYS A 135 -9.93 10.27 8.38
CA LYS A 135 -10.35 11.56 8.94
C LYS A 135 -9.18 12.19 9.67
N ILE A 136 -8.73 13.35 9.19
CA ILE A 136 -7.71 14.15 9.87
C ILE A 136 -8.40 14.99 10.95
N THR A 137 -8.09 14.69 12.21
CA THR A 137 -8.56 15.50 13.35
C THR A 137 -7.58 16.64 13.59
N VAL A 138 -8.00 17.86 13.27
CA VAL A 138 -7.23 19.07 13.54
C VAL A 138 -7.57 19.58 14.94
N LYS A 139 -6.58 20.02 15.72
CA LYS A 139 -6.79 20.73 17.00
C LYS A 139 -7.57 22.03 16.77
N GLU A 140 -8.01 22.72 17.82
CA GLU A 140 -8.72 24.00 17.72
C GLU A 140 -7.85 25.11 17.08
N VAL A 141 -7.81 25.11 15.75
CA VAL A 141 -7.02 26.03 14.93
C VAL A 141 -7.94 26.57 13.85
N ARG A 142 -7.90 27.90 13.67
CA ARG A 142 -8.66 28.57 12.60
C ARG A 142 -8.10 28.18 11.22
N PRO A 143 -8.94 28.07 10.18
CA PRO A 143 -8.47 27.78 8.83
C PRO A 143 -7.42 28.78 8.32
N ILE A 144 -6.36 28.24 7.72
CA ILE A 144 -5.29 29.05 7.10
C ILE A 144 -5.49 29.04 5.59
N LYS A 145 -5.62 30.24 5.00
CA LYS A 145 -5.74 30.45 3.56
C LYS A 145 -4.51 31.16 3.02
N GLN A 146 -3.65 30.43 2.31
CA GLN A 146 -2.47 30.95 1.64
C GLN A 146 -2.73 31.13 0.14
N ASN A 147 -2.37 32.28 -0.41
CA ASN A 147 -2.47 32.53 -1.84
C ASN A 147 -1.48 31.65 -2.62
N ALA A 148 -1.93 31.13 -3.77
CA ALA A 148 -1.07 30.40 -4.69
C ALA A 148 0.03 31.31 -5.25
N ARG A 149 1.24 30.76 -5.45
CA ARG A 149 2.33 31.50 -6.10
C ARG A 149 2.12 31.50 -7.61
N ARG A 150 2.52 32.60 -8.25
CA ARG A 150 2.50 32.70 -9.72
C ARG A 150 3.52 31.73 -10.31
N LEU A 151 3.07 30.86 -11.21
CA LEU A 151 3.95 30.00 -11.98
C LEU A 151 4.62 30.79 -13.12
N PRO A 152 5.93 30.56 -13.38
CA PRO A 152 6.62 30.98 -14.60
C PRO A 152 5.88 30.53 -15.87
N LEU A 153 5.95 31.31 -16.94
CA LEU A 153 5.17 31.07 -18.16
C LEU A 153 5.43 29.68 -18.77
N ASN A 154 6.68 29.24 -18.80
CA ASN A 154 7.10 27.94 -19.33
C ASN A 154 6.55 26.74 -18.54
N LYS A 155 6.10 26.94 -17.29
CA LYS A 155 5.60 25.86 -16.42
C LYS A 155 4.07 25.84 -16.29
N ARG A 156 3.37 26.84 -16.83
CA ARG A 156 1.91 26.94 -16.70
C ARG A 156 1.20 25.85 -17.47
N GLU A 157 1.67 25.55 -18.67
CA GLU A 157 1.07 24.54 -19.53
C GLU A 157 1.21 23.14 -18.94
N GLU A 158 2.42 22.79 -18.48
CA GLU A 158 2.70 21.52 -17.82
C GLU A 158 1.88 21.36 -16.53
N ALA A 159 1.82 22.40 -15.68
CA ALA A 159 1.00 22.37 -14.47
C ALA A 159 -0.49 22.20 -14.78
N SER A 160 -1.00 22.86 -15.83
CA SER A 160 -2.40 22.73 -16.26
C SER A 160 -2.70 21.33 -16.79
N LYS A 161 -1.76 20.72 -17.52
CA LYS A 161 -1.86 19.36 -18.02
C LYS A 161 -1.94 18.36 -16.86
N GLU A 162 -1.05 18.48 -15.88
CA GLU A 162 -1.02 17.59 -14.72
C GLU A 162 -2.30 17.68 -13.89
N VAL A 163 -2.79 18.90 -13.61
CA VAL A 163 -4.07 19.09 -12.90
C VAL A 163 -5.22 18.46 -13.68
N SER A 164 -5.23 18.57 -15.01
CA SER A 164 -6.27 17.97 -15.84
C SER A 164 -6.20 16.44 -15.83
N ASP A 165 -5.00 15.87 -15.88
CA ASP A 165 -4.78 14.42 -15.74
C ASP A 165 -5.30 13.89 -14.41
N MET A 166 -4.93 14.54 -13.30
CA MET A 166 -5.37 14.13 -11.97
C MET A 166 -6.89 14.25 -11.78
N LEU A 167 -7.53 15.25 -12.39
CA LEU A 167 -8.99 15.40 -12.40
C LEU A 167 -9.64 14.26 -13.18
N ASN A 168 -9.15 13.95 -14.38
CA ASN A 168 -9.67 12.87 -15.22
C ASN A 168 -9.53 11.50 -14.55
N ARG A 169 -8.44 11.30 -13.80
CA ARG A 169 -8.18 10.07 -13.03
C ARG A 169 -8.95 10.02 -11.71
N GLY A 170 -9.66 11.08 -11.32
CA GLY A 170 -10.42 11.15 -10.07
C GLY A 170 -9.56 11.17 -8.80
N ILE A 171 -8.27 11.56 -8.92
CA ILE A 171 -7.36 11.71 -7.78
C ILE A 171 -7.68 12.98 -7.00
N ILE A 172 -8.09 14.03 -7.72
CA ILE A 172 -8.51 15.32 -7.14
C ILE A 172 -9.92 15.67 -7.60
N GLU A 173 -10.58 16.54 -6.82
CA GLU A 173 -11.90 17.09 -7.14
C GLU A 173 -11.94 18.60 -6.84
N PRO A 174 -12.80 19.37 -7.52
CA PRO A 174 -13.09 20.73 -7.12
C PRO A 174 -13.77 20.79 -5.75
N SER A 175 -13.40 21.74 -4.88
CA SER A 175 -14.09 22.07 -3.64
C SER A 175 -13.87 23.51 -3.19
N SER A 176 -14.87 24.12 -2.58
CA SER A 176 -14.70 25.39 -1.87
C SER A 176 -14.31 25.16 -0.40
N SER A 177 -13.02 25.33 -0.08
CA SER A 177 -12.48 25.13 1.27
C SER A 177 -11.99 26.45 1.90
N PRO A 178 -12.21 26.67 3.21
CA PRO A 178 -11.59 27.79 3.93
C PRO A 178 -10.08 27.57 4.16
N TRP A 179 -9.56 26.36 3.90
CA TRP A 179 -8.15 26.02 3.94
C TRP A 179 -7.53 26.11 2.55
N ALA A 180 -6.38 26.78 2.44
CA ALA A 180 -5.55 26.76 1.24
C ALA A 180 -4.06 26.81 1.62
N SER A 181 -3.27 25.91 1.06
CA SER A 181 -1.81 25.95 1.08
C SER A 181 -1.29 26.35 -0.33
N ARG A 182 0.03 26.46 -0.50
CA ARG A 182 0.63 26.86 -1.78
C ARG A 182 0.61 25.75 -2.84
N GLY A 183 -0.18 25.97 -3.88
CA GLY A 183 -0.38 25.13 -5.10
C GLY A 183 0.76 24.24 -5.56
N PHE A 184 1.96 24.82 -5.63
CA PHE A 184 3.09 24.26 -6.33
C PHE A 184 4.37 24.57 -5.57
N SER A 185 5.21 23.55 -5.36
CA SER A 185 6.58 23.70 -4.88
C SER A 185 7.55 23.28 -5.96
N GLU A 186 8.55 24.10 -6.24
CA GLU A 186 9.67 23.74 -7.10
C GLU A 186 10.69 22.99 -6.24
N LYS A 187 10.84 21.69 -6.48
CA LYS A 187 11.97 20.88 -6.01
C LYS A 187 12.51 20.14 -7.22
N GLU A 188 13.82 20.19 -7.42
CA GLU A 188 14.53 19.44 -8.47
C GLU A 188 13.98 19.65 -9.90
N GLY A 189 13.48 20.85 -10.23
CA GLY A 189 12.98 21.16 -11.57
C GLY A 189 11.58 20.64 -11.90
N TRP A 190 11.00 19.73 -11.09
CA TRP A 190 9.67 19.16 -11.28
C TRP A 190 8.58 19.97 -10.57
N VAL A 191 7.40 20.05 -11.18
CA VAL A 191 6.20 20.68 -10.62
C VAL A 191 5.26 19.57 -10.14
N HIS A 192 5.34 19.23 -8.85
CA HIS A 192 4.37 18.31 -8.27
C HIS A 192 3.17 19.10 -7.74
N PRO A 193 1.93 18.74 -8.14
CA PRO A 193 0.73 19.26 -7.50
C PRO A 193 0.68 18.72 -6.07
N ILE A 194 0.71 19.63 -5.09
CA ILE A 194 0.38 19.27 -3.72
C ILE A 194 -1.14 19.06 -3.70
N LEU A 195 -1.62 17.97 -3.09
CA LEU A 195 -3.04 17.61 -3.05
C LEU A 195 -3.91 18.83 -2.66
N TYR A 196 -4.64 19.36 -3.63
CA TYR A 196 -5.72 20.33 -3.41
C TYR A 196 -7.05 19.69 -3.74
N ARG A 197 -7.98 19.94 -2.82
CA ARG A 197 -9.39 20.01 -3.11
C ARG A 197 -9.61 21.42 -3.69
N LEU A 198 -9.67 21.54 -5.03
CA LEU A 198 -9.48 22.81 -5.76
C LEU A 198 -10.69 23.75 -5.65
N SER A 199 -10.54 24.95 -5.08
CA SER A 199 -11.60 25.98 -5.09
C SER A 199 -12.05 26.30 -6.52
N SER A 200 -13.26 25.85 -6.86
CA SER A 200 -13.98 26.34 -8.02
C SER A 200 -14.32 27.80 -7.76
N VAL A 201 -13.68 28.69 -8.52
CA VAL A 201 -14.04 30.11 -8.58
C VAL A 201 -15.05 30.22 -9.73
N LYS A 202 -16.28 30.61 -9.41
CA LYS A 202 -17.25 31.12 -10.39
C LYS A 202 -16.83 32.50 -10.85
#